data_AF-A0A5E4KNC9-F1
#
_entry.id   AF-A0A5E4KNC9-F1
#
_cell.length_a   1.000
_cell.length_b   1.000
_cell.length_c   1.000
_cell.angle_alpha   90.00
_cell.angle_beta   90.00
_cell.angle_gamma   90.00
#
_symmetry.space_group_name_H-M   'P 1'
#
loop_
_entity.id
_entity.type
_entity.pdbx_description
1 polymer ?
#
loop_
_entity_poly.entity_id
_entity_poly.type
_entity_poly.pdbx_seq_one_letter_code
_entity_poly.pdbx_strand_id
1 'polypeptide(L)'
;MSYNIQRGYALRIAFGITMLAFFLLAGVGMVQAGIGLPNVHQQTRFSDTLQMHVRLNAAGTHFELSNSNYLNIELDSSESVKSTLESMPQMVIMNIESSSSATTTKIIMRGLAPHTSYQKYEDDYHKFVTFTTDSNGSYTYTQDLSKPHLVFIQPKPGKVSKNSTIAGPADTLPSTIFILDNATGGNCTLIGTWDNSTKTCTLTMDIASNIQIDSDNITLEGNRHTLTGNNTGSGVYLVSKGGVTIKNLNVKNFSSGILFYYGYENTLTNNIVNLNYDGIYLNRGGKNTVTDNIANSNYNGIYLLFGDGESRGRNRLINNTANLNLGSGIVLGYVETNNTLLGNNASNNNNFGIYLAYGSNNNTLTGNNASNNYGGISLNYSSNNTLKGNTAISNNNFGIRLGLSPDNIIYNNYFNNANNAFDDGNNTWNITKTSGKNIIGGSWLGGNFWSDYAGKDTDGDGLGDTLLPYNSTGGIINGGDYLPLVQVTLQKEGVIHGTKFNDANGNKIRDAGEEGLANWTIQLRGFDSLNKSSVHRTTVTDINGDYNFTNTNPGSYIVNEMPQPGWIPTTPIVVSVHLGESESAVVNFGNRRI
;
A
#
# COMPACT_ATOMS: atom_id res chain seq x y z
N MET A 1 -13.39 8.96 50.59
CA MET A 1 -14.00 8.84 49.25
C MET A 1 -13.79 10.15 48.51
N SER A 2 -12.71 10.22 47.73
CA SER A 2 -12.36 11.28 46.77
C SER A 2 -10.85 11.16 46.50
N TYR A 3 -10.45 10.53 45.39
CA TYR A 3 -9.04 10.46 44.97
C TYR A 3 -8.84 11.43 43.81
N ASN A 4 -8.25 12.57 44.11
CA ASN A 4 -7.86 13.61 43.16
C ASN A 4 -6.37 13.43 42.80
N ILE A 5 -6.13 13.29 41.50
CA ILE A 5 -5.11 13.94 40.67
C ILE A 5 -3.98 14.65 41.45
N GLN A 6 -2.78 14.08 41.43
CA GLN A 6 -1.49 14.80 41.41
C GLN A 6 -0.31 13.82 41.25
N ARG A 7 0.34 13.81 40.08
CA ARG A 7 1.78 13.56 39.85
C ARG A 7 2.09 14.16 38.46
N GLY A 8 2.90 15.20 38.27
CA GLY A 8 4.01 15.69 39.07
C GLY A 8 5.33 15.26 38.42
N TYR A 9 5.81 16.11 37.51
CA TYR A 9 7.12 16.12 36.85
C TYR A 9 8.30 15.71 37.75
N ALA A 10 9.26 14.95 37.19
CA ALA A 10 10.70 15.19 37.30
C ALA A 10 11.57 14.12 36.61
N LEU A 11 12.75 14.56 36.12
CA LEU A 11 13.98 13.81 35.76
C LEU A 11 14.03 13.14 34.36
N ARG A 12 15.05 13.32 33.50
CA ARG A 12 16.32 14.11 33.55
C ARG A 12 17.00 14.13 32.16
N ILE A 13 17.40 15.32 31.71
CA ILE A 13 18.69 15.73 31.10
C ILE A 13 19.57 14.63 30.45
N ALA A 14 19.82 14.78 29.13
CA ALA A 14 21.04 14.49 28.32
C ALA A 14 20.58 14.11 26.88
N PHE A 15 21.00 14.67 25.75
CA PHE A 15 22.23 15.31 25.30
C PHE A 15 21.89 16.40 24.25
N GLY A 16 22.59 17.53 24.33
CA GLY A 16 22.82 18.39 23.16
C GLY A 16 24.04 17.89 22.36
N ILE A 17 24.18 18.41 21.15
CA ILE A 17 25.27 18.23 20.17
C ILE A 17 25.05 17.07 19.16
N THR A 18 24.44 17.42 18.02
CA THR A 18 24.91 17.09 16.65
C THR A 18 24.00 17.81 15.65
N MET A 19 24.07 19.15 15.63
CA MET A 19 23.43 19.97 14.60
C MET A 19 24.51 20.66 13.79
N LEU A 20 25.23 19.90 12.95
CA LEU A 20 26.02 20.38 11.80
C LEU A 20 26.64 19.17 11.06
N ALA A 21 25.91 18.56 10.12
CA ALA A 21 26.47 17.77 9.02
C ALA A 21 25.33 17.41 8.04
N PHE A 22 25.68 17.26 6.76
CA PHE A 22 24.85 16.91 5.59
C PHE A 22 24.24 18.06 4.78
N PHE A 23 25.11 18.93 4.29
CA PHE A 23 25.10 19.26 2.87
C PHE A 23 26.06 18.30 2.14
N LEU A 24 25.68 17.90 0.92
CA LEU A 24 26.35 17.08 -0.10
C LEU A 24 25.86 15.63 -0.31
N LEU A 25 25.60 15.39 -1.61
CA LEU A 25 25.37 14.14 -2.33
C LEU A 25 23.92 13.59 -2.38
N ALA A 26 23.02 14.38 -2.99
CA ALA A 26 21.99 13.81 -3.85
C ALA A 26 22.47 13.97 -5.31
N GLY A 27 22.63 12.84 -5.99
CA GLY A 27 23.27 12.71 -7.29
C GLY A 27 22.61 13.55 -8.38
N VAL A 28 23.43 14.38 -9.03
CA VAL A 28 23.13 15.02 -10.31
C VAL A 28 23.31 13.95 -11.39
N GLY A 29 22.20 13.43 -11.92
CA GLY A 29 22.19 12.66 -13.16
C GLY A 29 21.68 13.54 -14.28
N MET A 30 22.57 14.09 -15.09
CA MET A 30 22.21 14.66 -16.40
C MET A 30 21.62 13.56 -17.27
N VAL A 31 20.44 13.79 -17.86
CA VAL A 31 19.97 13.01 -19.01
C VAL A 31 19.63 13.95 -20.15
N GLN A 32 20.36 13.75 -21.24
CA GLN A 32 20.28 14.41 -22.52
C GLN A 32 18.98 14.00 -23.24
N ALA A 33 18.26 14.98 -23.78
CA ALA A 33 16.97 14.79 -24.44
C ALA A 33 17.11 13.95 -25.73
N GLY A 34 16.41 12.82 -25.76
CA GLY A 34 16.17 11.99 -26.94
C GLY A 34 14.71 12.08 -27.38
N ILE A 35 14.53 12.41 -28.65
CA ILE A 35 13.28 12.71 -29.38
C ILE A 35 12.32 11.51 -29.54
N GLY A 36 11.02 11.77 -29.28
CA GLY A 36 9.89 11.26 -30.07
C GLY A 36 9.07 10.12 -29.46
N LEU A 37 7.85 10.42 -28.97
CA LEU A 37 6.58 9.66 -29.06
C LEU A 37 5.40 10.54 -28.56
N PRO A 38 4.13 10.29 -28.95
CA PRO A 38 3.13 11.34 -29.20
C PRO A 38 2.34 11.83 -27.98
N ASN A 39 1.87 13.08 -28.11
CA ASN A 39 1.10 13.87 -27.15
C ASN A 39 -0.14 13.15 -26.58
N VAL A 40 -0.18 13.00 -25.27
CA VAL A 40 -1.42 12.97 -24.49
C VAL A 40 -1.53 14.32 -23.79
N HIS A 41 -2.53 15.12 -24.16
CA HIS A 41 -2.85 16.36 -23.48
C HIS A 41 -3.33 16.06 -22.05
N GLN A 42 -2.41 16.08 -21.09
CA GLN A 42 -2.73 16.18 -19.68
C GLN A 42 -2.34 17.57 -19.19
N GLN A 43 -3.29 18.25 -18.54
CA GLN A 43 -3.12 19.59 -18.01
C GLN A 43 -2.04 19.56 -16.91
N THR A 44 -0.80 19.89 -17.27
CA THR A 44 0.37 19.94 -16.40
C THR A 44 0.20 21.08 -15.38
N ARG A 45 0.13 20.76 -14.08
CA ARG A 45 0.16 21.77 -13.01
C ARG A 45 1.02 21.45 -11.78
N PHE A 46 1.91 20.47 -11.83
CA PHE A 46 2.91 20.31 -10.79
C PHE A 46 4.25 19.94 -11.44
N SER A 47 5.27 20.78 -11.24
CA SER A 47 6.61 20.61 -11.81
C SER A 47 7.40 19.52 -11.09
N ASP A 48 8.20 18.77 -11.85
CA ASP A 48 9.07 17.69 -11.41
C ASP A 48 10.25 18.19 -10.55
N THR A 49 10.15 18.02 -9.23
CA THR A 49 11.26 17.68 -8.31
C THR A 49 10.67 16.99 -7.07
N LEU A 50 11.18 15.80 -6.73
CA LEU A 50 10.84 15.10 -5.49
C LEU A 50 11.10 16.02 -4.30
N GLN A 51 10.12 16.29 -3.42
CA GLN A 51 10.39 16.58 -2.02
C GLN A 51 9.12 16.55 -1.18
N MET A 52 9.19 15.83 -0.07
CA MET A 52 8.16 15.83 0.97
C MET A 52 7.77 17.26 1.35
N HIS A 53 6.54 17.43 1.80
CA HIS A 53 6.14 18.53 2.68
C HIS A 53 7.32 18.98 3.54
N VAL A 54 7.82 20.20 3.33
CA VAL A 54 8.86 20.72 4.21
C VAL A 54 8.17 21.00 5.53
N ARG A 55 8.66 20.34 6.57
CA ARG A 55 8.16 20.48 7.92
C ARG A 55 9.32 20.86 8.81
N LEU A 56 9.18 21.99 9.48
CA LEU A 56 10.10 22.38 10.54
C LEU A 56 9.46 22.04 11.87
N ASN A 57 10.18 21.32 12.73
CA ASN A 57 9.81 21.17 14.12
C ASN A 57 10.99 21.63 14.97
N ALA A 58 10.77 22.70 15.73
CA ALA A 58 11.83 23.32 16.51
C ALA A 58 11.24 23.98 17.76
N ALA A 59 12.13 24.38 18.67
CA ALA A 59 11.81 25.28 19.76
C ALA A 59 12.75 26.50 19.69
N GLY A 60 12.21 27.68 19.95
CA GLY A 60 12.95 28.93 19.87
C GLY A 60 12.06 30.11 19.51
N THR A 61 12.70 31.19 19.05
CA THR A 61 12.04 32.45 18.67
C THR A 61 12.06 32.72 17.17
N HIS A 62 12.71 31.87 16.38
CA HIS A 62 12.86 32.03 14.94
C HIS A 62 12.74 30.68 14.26
N PHE A 63 11.92 30.63 13.22
CA PHE A 63 11.58 29.43 12.47
C PHE A 63 11.62 29.79 10.99
N GLU A 64 12.45 29.09 10.23
CA GLU A 64 12.55 29.32 8.80
C GLU A 64 12.29 28.02 8.05
N LEU A 65 11.22 28.04 7.25
CA LEU A 65 10.90 27.01 6.29
C LEU A 65 11.30 27.52 4.91
N SER A 66 12.52 27.15 4.50
CA SER A 66 13.12 27.48 3.21
C SER A 66 13.10 26.27 2.27
N ASN A 67 13.26 26.52 0.95
CA ASN A 67 13.21 25.51 -0.12
C ASN A 67 11.88 24.74 -0.22
N SER A 68 10.77 25.37 0.16
CA SER A 68 9.44 24.88 -0.13
C SER A 68 9.11 25.06 -1.60
N ASN A 69 8.49 24.04 -2.20
CA ASN A 69 7.81 24.17 -3.50
C ASN A 69 6.49 24.99 -3.39
N TYR A 70 6.09 25.35 -2.17
CA TYR A 70 4.96 26.23 -1.86
C TYR A 70 5.47 27.57 -1.34
N LEU A 71 4.92 28.03 -0.22
CA LEU A 71 5.39 29.24 0.43
C LEU A 71 6.61 28.90 1.28
N ASN A 72 7.71 29.61 1.04
CA ASN A 72 8.79 29.72 2.02
C ASN A 72 8.29 30.63 3.12
N ILE A 73 8.28 30.16 4.35
CA ILE A 73 7.71 30.88 5.48
C ILE A 73 8.78 31.11 6.52
N GLU A 74 8.91 32.35 6.95
CA GLU A 74 9.69 32.73 8.10
C GLU A 74 8.71 33.14 9.21
N LEU A 75 8.94 32.66 10.42
CA LEU A 75 8.14 32.98 11.59
C LEU A 75 9.08 33.37 12.73
N ASP A 76 8.94 34.62 13.18
CA ASP A 76 9.52 35.09 14.43
C ASP A 76 8.46 35.11 15.53
N SER A 77 8.86 34.76 16.75
CA SER A 77 8.06 34.91 17.95
C SER A 77 8.81 35.75 18.99
N SER A 78 8.09 36.66 19.68
CA SER A 78 8.70 37.48 20.74
C SER A 78 9.11 36.68 21.97
N GLU A 79 8.42 35.56 22.20
CA GLU A 79 8.70 34.58 23.26
C GLU A 79 9.04 33.23 22.64
N SER A 80 9.85 32.43 23.34
CA SER A 80 10.20 31.08 22.88
C SER A 80 8.98 30.17 22.84
N VAL A 81 8.70 29.62 21.67
CA VAL A 81 7.65 28.62 21.45
C VAL A 81 8.27 27.32 20.97
N LYS A 82 7.57 26.22 21.15
CA LYS A 82 7.79 25.03 20.33
C LYS A 82 6.77 25.06 19.21
N SER A 83 7.23 24.94 17.97
CA SER A 83 6.38 25.05 16.80
C SER A 83 6.68 23.98 15.78
N THR A 84 5.61 23.40 15.23
CA THR A 84 5.67 22.64 14.00
C THR A 84 5.06 23.48 12.89
N LEU A 85 5.85 23.82 11.87
CA LEU A 85 5.46 24.62 10.72
C LEU A 85 5.47 23.76 9.46
N GLU A 86 4.35 23.74 8.75
CA GLU A 86 4.12 22.97 7.53
C GLU A 86 3.62 23.91 6.41
N SER A 87 4.22 23.82 5.23
CA SER A 87 3.79 24.55 4.03
C SER A 87 3.19 23.57 3.04
N MET A 88 1.93 23.79 2.69
CA MET A 88 1.12 22.99 1.77
C MET A 88 0.64 23.87 0.61
N PRO A 89 0.19 23.30 -0.52
CA PRO A 89 -0.39 24.11 -1.58
C PRO A 89 -1.53 24.96 -1.04
N GLN A 90 -1.34 26.28 -1.14
CA GLN A 90 -2.31 27.30 -0.70
C GLN A 90 -2.70 27.20 0.79
N MET A 91 -1.83 26.66 1.65
CA MET A 91 -2.07 26.62 3.09
C MET A 91 -0.75 26.58 3.87
N VAL A 92 -0.71 27.27 5.00
CA VAL A 92 0.34 27.14 6.01
C VAL A 92 -0.31 26.62 7.27
N ILE A 93 0.21 25.52 7.83
CA ILE A 93 -0.29 24.92 9.07
C ILE A 93 0.81 25.05 10.14
N MET A 94 0.41 25.43 11.34
CA MET A 94 1.29 25.64 12.47
C MET A 94 0.70 25.03 13.73
N ASN A 95 1.46 24.22 14.43
CA ASN A 95 1.14 23.86 15.81
C ASN A 95 2.05 24.64 16.73
N ILE A 96 1.50 25.50 17.58
CA ILE A 96 2.26 26.41 18.44
C ILE A 96 1.95 26.08 19.90
N GLU A 97 3.00 25.80 20.67
CA GLU A 97 2.92 25.58 22.11
C GLU A 97 3.97 26.42 22.86
N SER A 98 3.67 26.81 24.10
CA SER A 98 4.63 27.58 24.90
C SER A 98 5.87 26.73 25.21
N SER A 99 7.06 27.30 25.02
CA SER A 99 8.32 26.73 25.52
C SER A 99 8.89 27.57 26.69
N SER A 100 8.10 28.50 27.23
CA SER A 100 8.47 29.38 28.33
C SER A 100 7.31 29.51 29.33
N SER A 101 7.44 30.39 30.32
CA SER A 101 6.33 30.75 31.22
C SER A 101 5.38 31.80 30.63
N ALA A 102 5.61 32.24 29.39
CA ALA A 102 4.77 33.22 28.73
C ALA A 102 3.39 32.63 28.38
N THR A 103 2.35 33.42 28.58
CA THR A 103 0.96 33.09 28.22
C THR A 103 0.55 33.68 26.88
N THR A 104 1.36 34.57 26.30
CA THR A 104 1.13 35.13 24.95
C THR A 104 2.48 35.38 24.27
N THR A 105 2.47 35.43 22.93
CA THR A 105 3.64 35.81 22.13
C THR A 105 3.20 36.64 20.93
N LYS A 106 4.05 37.54 20.45
CA LYS A 106 3.84 38.24 19.18
C LYS A 106 4.47 37.41 18.07
N ILE A 107 3.67 36.97 17.12
CA ILE A 107 4.11 36.27 15.92
C ILE A 107 4.25 37.25 14.77
N ILE A 108 5.38 37.19 14.07
CA ILE A 108 5.61 37.87 12.79
C ILE A 108 5.84 36.79 11.75
N MET A 109 4.91 36.64 10.82
CA MET A 109 5.01 35.73 9.70
C MET A 109 5.41 36.50 8.44
N ARG A 110 6.41 36.00 7.72
CA ARG A 110 6.87 36.53 6.42
C ARG A 110 6.86 35.43 5.37
N GLY A 111 6.92 35.84 4.10
CA GLY A 111 6.93 34.94 2.95
C GLY A 111 5.55 34.60 2.37
N LEU A 112 4.49 35.25 2.86
CA LEU A 112 3.18 35.22 2.21
C LEU A 112 3.19 36.13 0.97
N ALA A 113 2.22 35.94 0.05
CA ALA A 113 2.07 36.86 -1.08
C ALA A 113 1.76 38.29 -0.60
N PRO A 114 2.45 39.35 -1.09
CA PRO A 114 2.18 40.75 -0.73
C PRO A 114 0.75 41.21 -1.07
N HIS A 115 0.20 42.14 -0.29
CA HIS A 115 -1.13 42.74 -0.49
C HIS A 115 -2.27 41.71 -0.72
N THR A 116 -2.13 40.51 -0.17
CA THR A 116 -3.05 39.41 -0.41
C THR A 116 -3.88 39.15 0.84
N SER A 117 -5.18 38.94 0.67
CA SER A 117 -6.07 38.62 1.78
C SER A 117 -6.06 37.13 2.10
N TYR A 118 -5.88 36.80 3.37
CA TYR A 118 -5.87 35.46 3.92
C TYR A 118 -6.91 35.31 5.03
N GLN A 119 -7.27 34.07 5.33
CA GLN A 119 -7.96 33.69 6.55
C GLN A 119 -6.99 32.95 7.47
N LYS A 120 -6.82 33.44 8.69
CA LYS A 120 -6.17 32.74 9.80
C LYS A 120 -7.25 32.05 10.62
N TYR A 121 -7.11 30.75 10.81
CA TYR A 121 -7.95 29.94 11.68
C TYR A 121 -7.17 29.52 12.92
N GLU A 122 -7.89 29.22 13.99
CA GLU A 122 -7.30 28.75 15.25
C GLU A 122 -8.14 27.65 15.89
N ASP A 123 -7.49 26.51 16.14
CA ASP A 123 -8.02 25.24 16.63
C ASP A 123 -9.05 24.56 15.70
N ASP A 124 -9.91 25.34 15.04
CA ASP A 124 -10.98 24.90 14.16
C ASP A 124 -11.38 25.97 13.12
N TYR A 125 -12.34 25.64 12.25
CA TYR A 125 -12.90 26.58 11.27
C TYR A 125 -13.87 27.62 11.87
N HIS A 126 -14.28 27.53 13.14
CA HIS A 126 -15.19 28.49 13.79
C HIS A 126 -14.49 29.81 14.11
N LYS A 127 -13.20 29.75 14.45
CA LYS A 127 -12.43 30.92 14.88
C LYS A 127 -11.52 31.40 13.77
N PHE A 128 -12.01 32.32 12.95
CA PHE A 128 -11.21 32.90 11.88
C PHE A 128 -11.12 34.42 11.92
N VAL A 129 -9.96 34.93 11.50
CA VAL A 129 -9.72 36.35 11.25
C VAL A 129 -9.27 36.51 9.81
N THR A 130 -9.86 37.47 9.10
CA THR A 130 -9.37 37.89 7.79
C THR A 130 -8.30 38.96 7.98
N PHE A 131 -7.16 38.80 7.32
CA PHE A 131 -6.10 39.80 7.30
C PHE A 131 -5.59 40.01 5.88
N THR A 132 -4.94 41.13 5.64
CA THR A 132 -4.23 41.41 4.39
C THR A 132 -2.77 41.62 4.73
N THR A 133 -1.87 40.96 4.00
CA THR A 133 -0.43 41.10 4.15
C THR A 133 0.04 42.49 3.73
N ASP A 134 1.14 42.95 4.32
CA ASP A 134 1.77 44.20 3.90
C ASP A 134 2.48 44.08 2.55
N SER A 135 3.19 45.14 2.14
CA SER A 135 3.93 45.20 0.88
C SER A 135 5.08 44.19 0.79
N ASN A 136 5.54 43.64 1.92
CA ASN A 136 6.59 42.65 2.00
C ASN A 136 6.05 41.23 2.17
N GLY A 137 4.72 41.06 2.15
CA GLY A 137 4.12 39.74 2.40
C GLY A 137 4.19 39.33 3.87
N SER A 138 4.27 40.30 4.79
CA SER A 138 4.33 40.06 6.23
C SER A 138 2.97 40.26 6.89
N TYR A 139 2.75 39.50 7.97
CA TYR A 139 1.61 39.65 8.86
C TYR A 139 2.04 39.44 10.31
N THR A 140 1.53 40.26 11.20
CA THR A 140 1.86 40.24 12.62
C THR A 140 0.61 40.11 13.47
N TYR A 141 0.63 39.23 14.46
CA TYR A 141 -0.49 39.03 15.37
C TYR A 141 -0.02 38.57 16.76
N THR A 142 -0.89 38.67 17.75
CA THR A 142 -0.65 38.12 19.10
C THR A 142 -1.26 36.72 19.18
N GLN A 143 -0.46 35.74 19.57
CA GLN A 143 -0.86 34.35 19.77
C GLN A 143 -1.01 34.08 21.28
N ASP A 144 -2.15 33.49 21.66
CA ASP A 144 -2.32 32.89 22.98
C ASP A 144 -1.44 31.64 23.10
N LEU A 145 -0.76 31.49 24.24
CA LEU A 145 0.08 30.36 24.60
C LEU A 145 -0.41 29.66 25.87
N SER A 146 -1.59 30.02 26.39
CA SER A 146 -2.19 29.41 27.58
C SER A 146 -2.43 27.91 27.42
N LYS A 147 -2.55 27.45 26.17
CA LYS A 147 -2.62 26.05 25.75
C LYS A 147 -1.98 25.90 24.36
N PRO A 148 -1.68 24.67 23.90
CA PRO A 148 -1.28 24.44 22.52
C PRO A 148 -2.40 24.80 21.54
N HIS A 149 -2.02 25.37 20.40
CA HIS A 149 -2.95 25.79 19.35
C HIS A 149 -2.55 25.26 17.99
N LEU A 150 -3.56 24.88 17.20
CA LEU A 150 -3.41 24.65 15.77
C LEU A 150 -3.82 25.91 15.02
N VAL A 151 -2.92 26.53 14.28
CA VAL A 151 -3.19 27.68 13.45
C VAL A 151 -3.03 27.27 11.99
N PHE A 152 -3.98 27.61 11.14
CA PHE A 152 -3.80 27.43 9.70
C PHE A 152 -4.20 28.70 8.95
N ILE A 153 -3.42 29.02 7.93
CA ILE A 153 -3.54 30.22 7.12
C ILE A 153 -3.73 29.78 5.68
N GLN A 154 -4.79 30.26 5.06
CA GLN A 154 -5.08 29.99 3.66
C GLN A 154 -5.56 31.26 2.95
N PRO A 155 -5.29 31.42 1.64
CA PRO A 155 -5.84 32.52 0.87
C PRO A 155 -7.35 32.59 1.07
N LYS A 156 -7.90 33.80 1.19
CA LYS A 156 -9.35 33.97 1.29
C LYS A 156 -10.00 33.28 0.09
N PRO A 157 -10.95 32.35 0.30
CA PRO A 157 -11.66 31.72 -0.80
C PRO A 157 -12.29 32.80 -1.67
N GLY A 158 -11.83 32.89 -2.92
CA GLY A 158 -12.59 33.59 -3.96
C GLY A 158 -13.89 32.84 -4.18
N LYS A 159 -15.00 33.57 -4.39
CA LYS A 159 -16.25 32.97 -4.89
C LYS A 159 -15.91 31.95 -5.96
N VAL A 160 -16.48 30.74 -5.83
CA VAL A 160 -16.35 29.60 -6.75
C VAL A 160 -15.99 30.10 -8.14
N SER A 161 -14.81 29.70 -8.62
CA SER A 161 -14.19 30.26 -9.82
C SER A 161 -15.22 30.46 -10.95
N LYS A 162 -15.12 31.59 -11.67
CA LYS A 162 -15.93 31.91 -12.87
C LYS A 162 -15.95 30.83 -13.96
N ASN A 163 -15.17 29.74 -13.81
CA ASN A 163 -15.05 28.63 -14.75
C ASN A 163 -15.59 27.28 -14.19
N SER A 164 -16.27 27.26 -13.04
CA SER A 164 -17.04 26.08 -12.65
C SER A 164 -18.32 26.01 -13.48
N THR A 165 -18.44 25.01 -14.35
CA THR A 165 -19.66 24.73 -15.13
C THR A 165 -20.77 24.08 -14.29
N ILE A 166 -20.56 23.93 -12.97
CA ILE A 166 -21.60 23.49 -12.04
C ILE A 166 -22.31 24.72 -11.48
N ALA A 167 -23.34 25.18 -12.19
CA ALA A 167 -24.36 26.06 -11.62
C ALA A 167 -25.26 25.21 -10.71
N GLY A 168 -24.82 24.97 -9.47
CA GLY A 168 -25.60 24.40 -8.37
C GLY A 168 -25.81 25.44 -7.25
N PRO A 169 -26.52 25.12 -6.16
CA PRO A 169 -27.03 26.07 -5.13
C PRO A 169 -25.96 26.76 -4.24
N ALA A 170 -24.77 27.00 -4.79
CA ALA A 170 -23.54 27.40 -4.13
C ALA A 170 -23.52 28.82 -3.52
N ASP A 171 -24.60 29.60 -3.66
CA ASP A 171 -24.68 30.94 -3.05
C ASP A 171 -25.33 30.94 -1.65
N THR A 172 -25.88 29.82 -1.17
CA THR A 172 -26.58 29.76 0.14
C THR A 172 -25.88 28.93 1.22
N LEU A 173 -24.88 28.11 0.87
CA LEU A 173 -24.17 27.29 1.86
C LEU A 173 -23.10 28.13 2.58
N PRO A 174 -22.86 27.90 3.88
CA PRO A 174 -21.77 28.54 4.58
C PRO A 174 -20.42 28.10 4.00
N SER A 175 -19.37 28.91 4.25
CA SER A 175 -18.01 28.62 3.81
C SER A 175 -17.45 27.32 4.40
N THR A 176 -18.01 26.86 5.52
CA THR A 176 -17.72 25.56 6.12
C THR A 176 -19.01 24.99 6.67
N ILE A 177 -19.27 23.71 6.38
CA ILE A 177 -20.36 22.95 6.98
C ILE A 177 -19.85 22.31 8.28
N PHE A 178 -20.55 22.56 9.39
CA PHE A 178 -20.24 21.92 10.66
C PHE A 178 -21.24 20.80 10.98
N ILE A 179 -20.75 19.59 11.20
CA ILE A 179 -21.56 18.45 11.66
C ILE A 179 -21.22 18.20 13.13
N LEU A 180 -22.24 18.26 13.98
CA LEU A 180 -22.09 18.12 15.44
C LEU A 180 -23.22 17.27 16.02
N ASP A 181 -22.94 16.65 17.17
CA ASP A 181 -23.94 15.90 17.91
C ASP A 181 -24.91 16.85 18.62
N ASN A 182 -25.96 17.25 17.89
CA ASN A 182 -27.11 17.93 18.45
C ASN A 182 -28.40 17.42 17.79
N ALA A 183 -29.55 17.96 18.19
CA ALA A 183 -30.86 17.53 17.67
C ALA A 183 -30.99 17.61 16.14
N THR A 184 -30.17 18.43 15.47
CA THR A 184 -30.21 18.70 14.03
C THR A 184 -28.98 18.23 13.25
N GLY A 185 -27.96 17.69 13.92
CA GLY A 185 -26.69 17.35 13.29
C GLY A 185 -25.86 18.58 12.88
N GLY A 186 -26.07 19.73 13.53
CA GLY A 186 -25.50 21.01 13.08
C GLY A 186 -26.05 21.45 11.73
N ASN A 187 -25.16 21.64 10.76
CA ASN A 187 -25.51 22.01 9.38
C ASN A 187 -25.92 20.82 8.51
N CYS A 188 -25.99 19.59 9.03
CA CYS A 188 -26.34 18.42 8.24
C CYS A 188 -27.66 18.59 7.47
N THR A 189 -28.68 19.20 8.08
CA THR A 189 -29.98 19.46 7.46
C THR A 189 -29.93 20.41 6.26
N LEU A 190 -28.84 21.15 6.04
CA LEU A 190 -28.63 22.00 4.87
C LEU A 190 -28.12 21.22 3.65
N ILE A 191 -27.54 20.04 3.87
CA ILE A 191 -26.82 19.26 2.85
C ILE A 191 -27.28 17.80 2.77
N GLY A 192 -28.24 17.41 3.61
CA GLY A 192 -28.57 16.01 3.84
C GLY A 192 -29.62 15.79 4.93
N THR A 193 -29.70 14.54 5.38
CA THR A 193 -30.61 14.11 6.45
C THR A 193 -29.81 13.71 7.69
N TRP A 194 -30.25 14.16 8.85
CA TRP A 194 -29.69 13.79 10.15
C TRP A 194 -30.52 12.70 10.83
N ASP A 195 -29.88 11.58 11.17
CA ASP A 195 -30.44 10.57 12.07
C ASP A 195 -29.83 10.73 13.46
N ASN A 196 -30.63 11.26 14.38
CA ASN A 196 -30.20 11.51 15.75
C ASN A 196 -29.98 10.23 16.58
N SER A 197 -30.56 9.10 16.18
CA SER A 197 -30.40 7.83 16.90
C SER A 197 -29.05 7.18 16.63
N THR A 198 -28.59 7.27 15.38
CA THR A 198 -27.31 6.72 14.93
C THR A 198 -26.20 7.76 14.81
N LYS A 199 -26.51 9.04 15.06
CA LYS A 199 -25.60 10.18 14.88
C LYS A 199 -25.03 10.24 13.47
N THR A 200 -25.88 9.96 12.49
CA THR A 200 -25.50 9.87 11.08
C THR A 200 -25.99 11.07 10.30
N CYS A 201 -25.07 11.77 9.64
CA CYS A 201 -25.39 12.72 8.58
C CYS A 201 -25.26 12.03 7.22
N THR A 202 -26.37 11.90 6.49
CA THR A 202 -26.41 11.32 5.14
C THR A 202 -26.57 12.41 4.11
N LEU A 203 -25.61 12.53 3.18
CA LEU A 203 -25.67 13.54 2.12
C LEU A 203 -26.75 13.20 1.10
N THR A 204 -27.41 14.23 0.58
CA THR A 204 -28.42 14.13 -0.49
C THR A 204 -28.08 14.97 -1.72
N MET A 205 -26.92 15.64 -1.68
CA MET A 205 -26.45 16.52 -2.74
C MET A 205 -24.93 16.64 -2.74
N ASP A 206 -24.39 17.04 -3.89
CA ASP A 206 -22.99 17.44 -4.02
C ASP A 206 -22.76 18.81 -3.36
N ILE A 207 -21.55 19.01 -2.82
CA ILE A 207 -21.20 20.14 -1.97
C ILE A 207 -19.93 20.82 -2.51
N ALA A 208 -19.98 22.13 -2.64
CA ALA A 208 -18.84 22.98 -3.05
C ALA A 208 -18.30 23.79 -1.86
N SER A 209 -18.00 23.11 -0.75
CA SER A 209 -17.57 23.70 0.53
C SER A 209 -16.74 22.68 1.32
N ASN A 210 -16.24 23.02 2.50
CA ASN A 210 -15.58 22.09 3.42
C ASN A 210 -16.60 21.49 4.39
N ILE A 211 -16.30 20.32 4.94
CA ILE A 211 -17.03 19.75 6.08
C ILE A 211 -16.07 19.62 7.27
N GLN A 212 -16.40 20.21 8.40
CA GLN A 212 -15.79 19.90 9.69
C GLN A 212 -16.73 19.01 10.51
N ILE A 213 -16.22 17.86 10.97
CA ILE A 213 -16.90 17.02 11.95
C ILE A 213 -16.44 17.44 13.34
N ASP A 214 -17.36 17.98 14.12
CA ASP A 214 -17.06 18.70 15.36
C ASP A 214 -17.48 17.96 16.64
N SER A 215 -17.91 16.71 16.50
CA SER A 215 -18.25 15.84 17.63
C SER A 215 -17.70 14.43 17.42
N ASP A 216 -17.46 13.74 18.53
CA ASP A 216 -17.09 12.33 18.52
C ASP A 216 -18.27 11.46 18.08
N ASN A 217 -17.98 10.23 17.64
CA ASN A 217 -18.97 9.20 17.31
C ASN A 217 -19.99 9.60 16.22
N ILE A 218 -19.60 10.53 15.33
CA ILE A 218 -20.42 10.94 14.18
C ILE A 218 -20.16 10.03 13.00
N THR A 219 -21.22 9.67 12.26
CA THR A 219 -21.10 9.07 10.94
C THR A 219 -21.43 10.09 9.85
N LEU A 220 -20.51 10.31 8.91
CA LEU A 220 -20.76 10.99 7.65
C LEU A 220 -20.93 9.93 6.55
N GLU A 221 -22.16 9.76 6.09
CA GLU A 221 -22.54 8.90 4.97
C GLU A 221 -22.64 9.76 3.70
N GLY A 222 -21.66 9.63 2.82
CA GLY A 222 -21.58 10.40 1.59
C GLY A 222 -22.63 10.02 0.55
N ASN A 223 -23.18 8.80 0.60
CA ASN A 223 -24.15 8.30 -0.38
C ASN A 223 -23.71 8.55 -1.85
N ARG A 224 -22.40 8.43 -2.11
CA ARG A 224 -21.72 8.67 -3.40
C ARG A 224 -21.76 10.13 -3.88
N HIS A 225 -22.20 11.08 -3.06
CA HIS A 225 -22.11 12.50 -3.37
C HIS A 225 -20.67 13.01 -3.31
N THR A 226 -20.46 14.15 -3.97
CA THR A 226 -19.13 14.71 -4.18
C THR A 226 -18.94 16.01 -3.43
N LEU A 227 -17.83 16.09 -2.69
CA LEU A 227 -17.26 17.30 -2.15
C LEU A 227 -16.20 17.86 -3.11
N THR A 228 -16.36 19.10 -3.55
CA THR A 228 -15.44 19.75 -4.49
C THR A 228 -14.88 21.05 -3.92
N GLY A 229 -13.56 21.15 -3.84
CA GLY A 229 -12.86 22.35 -3.43
C GLY A 229 -12.31 23.17 -4.61
N ASN A 230 -11.46 24.14 -4.28
CA ASN A 230 -10.78 25.05 -5.21
C ASN A 230 -9.25 24.95 -5.11
N ASN A 231 -8.73 23.79 -4.68
CA ASN A 231 -7.34 23.44 -4.41
C ASN A 231 -6.71 24.14 -3.18
N THR A 232 -7.55 24.61 -2.25
CA THR A 232 -7.13 25.00 -0.90
C THR A 232 -8.01 24.27 0.14
N GLY A 233 -7.66 24.35 1.42
CA GLY A 233 -8.46 23.80 2.49
C GLY A 233 -8.38 22.27 2.61
N SER A 234 -9.16 21.77 3.55
CA SER A 234 -9.48 20.35 3.63
C SER A 234 -10.90 20.10 3.12
N GLY A 235 -11.13 18.95 2.49
CA GLY A 235 -12.47 18.51 2.13
C GLY A 235 -13.25 18.15 3.39
N VAL A 236 -12.90 17.02 4.01
CA VAL A 236 -13.40 16.67 5.34
C VAL A 236 -12.28 16.84 6.36
N TYR A 237 -12.62 17.45 7.49
CA TYR A 237 -11.67 17.81 8.54
C TYR A 237 -12.18 17.41 9.93
N LEU A 238 -11.30 16.86 10.75
CA LEU A 238 -11.53 16.67 12.17
C LEU A 238 -10.29 16.99 13.00
N VAL A 239 -10.52 17.53 14.21
CA VAL A 239 -9.48 17.91 15.17
C VAL A 239 -9.77 17.26 16.52
N SER A 240 -8.85 16.40 16.96
CA SER A 240 -8.93 15.77 18.28
C SER A 240 -10.27 15.06 18.51
N LYS A 241 -10.85 14.48 17.45
CA LYS A 241 -12.11 13.71 17.50
C LYS A 241 -11.84 12.21 17.41
N GLY A 242 -12.73 11.43 18.00
CA GLY A 242 -12.69 9.97 17.95
C GLY A 242 -14.04 9.30 17.67
N GLY A 243 -13.97 8.04 17.24
CA GLY A 243 -15.15 7.25 16.88
C GLY A 243 -15.88 7.74 15.62
N VAL A 244 -15.32 8.70 14.87
CA VAL A 244 -15.93 9.24 13.65
C VAL A 244 -15.81 8.23 12.52
N THR A 245 -16.89 8.02 11.78
CA THR A 245 -16.91 7.21 10.55
C THR A 245 -17.22 8.07 9.34
N ILE A 246 -16.38 8.07 8.31
CA ILE A 246 -16.67 8.70 7.01
C ILE A 246 -16.68 7.62 5.95
N LYS A 247 -17.79 7.54 5.20
CA LYS A 247 -17.97 6.47 4.21
C LYS A 247 -18.72 6.92 2.96
N ASN A 248 -18.44 6.22 1.85
CA ASN A 248 -19.11 6.39 0.55
C ASN A 248 -19.09 7.84 0.02
N LEU A 249 -18.05 8.62 0.33
CA LEU A 249 -17.91 10.00 -0.09
C LEU A 249 -16.92 10.13 -1.25
N ASN A 250 -17.23 10.98 -2.23
CA ASN A 250 -16.25 11.42 -3.23
C ASN A 250 -15.68 12.78 -2.82
N VAL A 251 -14.36 12.97 -2.85
CA VAL A 251 -13.69 14.22 -2.45
C VAL A 251 -12.60 14.59 -3.45
N LYS A 252 -12.61 15.83 -3.94
CA LYS A 252 -11.63 16.33 -4.92
C LYS A 252 -11.33 17.81 -4.81
N ASN A 253 -10.16 18.21 -5.35
CA ASN A 253 -9.67 19.58 -5.46
C ASN A 253 -9.48 20.28 -4.10
N PHE A 254 -8.83 19.61 -3.14
CA PHE A 254 -8.42 20.20 -1.86
C PHE A 254 -6.91 20.07 -1.63
N SER A 255 -6.35 20.86 -0.72
CA SER A 255 -4.97 20.63 -0.22
C SER A 255 -4.89 19.30 0.53
N SER A 256 -5.94 18.96 1.28
CA SER A 256 -6.14 17.62 1.83
C SER A 256 -7.56 17.16 1.55
N GLY A 257 -7.75 16.03 0.90
CA GLY A 257 -9.09 15.50 0.66
C GLY A 257 -9.80 15.21 1.98
N ILE A 258 -9.23 14.31 2.78
CA ILE A 258 -9.70 14.01 4.13
C ILE A 258 -8.54 14.15 5.11
N LEU A 259 -8.65 15.04 6.10
CA LEU A 259 -7.62 15.32 7.09
C LEU A 259 -8.12 14.99 8.50
N PHE A 260 -7.41 14.06 9.16
CA PHE A 260 -7.56 13.79 10.58
C PHE A 260 -6.39 14.38 11.34
N TYR A 261 -6.64 15.42 12.13
CA TYR A 261 -5.63 16.05 12.96
C TYR A 261 -5.83 15.65 14.42
N TYR A 262 -4.85 14.98 15.04
CA TYR A 262 -4.97 14.36 16.37
C TYR A 262 -6.15 13.38 16.52
N GLY A 263 -6.66 12.83 15.40
CA GLY A 263 -7.79 11.91 15.41
C GLY A 263 -7.46 10.53 15.97
N TYR A 264 -8.37 9.93 16.71
CA TYR A 264 -8.19 8.62 17.33
C TYR A 264 -9.38 7.68 17.14
N GLU A 265 -9.15 6.39 16.86
CA GLU A 265 -10.24 5.42 16.72
C GLU A 265 -11.31 5.82 15.67
N ASN A 266 -10.91 6.53 14.62
CA ASN A 266 -11.79 6.90 13.52
C ASN A 266 -11.73 5.88 12.37
N THR A 267 -12.78 5.84 11.55
CA THR A 267 -12.91 4.94 10.41
C THR A 267 -13.14 5.70 9.10
N LEU A 268 -12.34 5.40 8.09
CA LEU A 268 -12.55 5.78 6.69
C LEU A 268 -12.84 4.54 5.87
N THR A 269 -14.01 4.45 5.25
CA THR A 269 -14.32 3.29 4.40
C THR A 269 -15.05 3.60 3.11
N ASN A 270 -14.62 2.97 2.01
CA ASN A 270 -15.26 3.09 0.70
C ASN A 270 -15.40 4.53 0.19
N ASN A 271 -14.42 5.39 0.48
CA ASN A 271 -14.36 6.76 -0.05
C ASN A 271 -13.49 6.83 -1.31
N ILE A 272 -13.79 7.78 -2.19
CA ILE A 272 -12.99 8.11 -3.38
C ILE A 272 -12.42 9.51 -3.19
N VAL A 273 -11.12 9.61 -2.91
CA VAL A 273 -10.44 10.84 -2.50
C VAL A 273 -9.34 11.16 -3.51
N ASN A 274 -9.71 11.75 -4.64
CA ASN A 274 -8.84 11.91 -5.81
C ASN A 274 -8.63 13.38 -6.19
N LEU A 275 -7.56 13.68 -6.93
CA LEU A 275 -7.27 15.04 -7.42
C LEU A 275 -7.12 16.07 -6.30
N ASN A 276 -6.58 15.64 -5.16
CA ASN A 276 -6.17 16.47 -4.06
C ASN A 276 -4.65 16.52 -4.02
N TYR A 277 -4.08 17.41 -3.21
CA TYR A 277 -2.66 17.33 -2.97
C TYR A 277 -2.33 16.11 -2.09
N ASP A 278 -2.81 16.06 -0.86
CA ASP A 278 -2.91 14.80 -0.14
C ASP A 278 -4.33 14.24 -0.25
N GLY A 279 -4.45 12.97 -0.61
CA GLY A 279 -5.74 12.28 -0.63
C GLY A 279 -6.28 12.14 0.81
N ILE A 280 -5.78 11.14 1.53
CA ILE A 280 -6.12 10.88 2.92
C ILE A 280 -4.91 11.22 3.79
N TYR A 281 -5.06 12.16 4.72
CA TYR A 281 -4.00 12.63 5.59
C TYR A 281 -4.35 12.38 7.06
N LEU A 282 -3.58 11.51 7.73
CA LEU A 282 -3.66 11.26 9.16
C LEU A 282 -2.47 11.92 9.85
N ASN A 283 -2.69 13.04 10.53
CA ASN A 283 -1.67 13.80 11.22
C ASN A 283 -1.81 13.65 12.74
N ARG A 284 -0.76 13.13 13.40
CA ARG A 284 -0.66 12.99 14.87
C ARG A 284 -1.78 12.16 15.51
N GLY A 285 -2.44 11.31 14.72
CA GLY A 285 -3.52 10.42 15.14
C GLY A 285 -3.04 8.99 15.42
N GLY A 286 -3.90 8.17 16.02
CA GLY A 286 -3.60 6.75 16.23
C GLY A 286 -4.85 5.89 16.27
N LYS A 287 -4.67 4.56 16.12
CA LYS A 287 -5.78 3.60 16.07
C LYS A 287 -6.86 3.90 15.02
N ASN A 288 -6.55 4.67 13.97
CA ASN A 288 -7.51 4.92 12.89
C ASN A 288 -7.54 3.73 11.93
N THR A 289 -8.70 3.42 11.38
CA THR A 289 -8.90 2.36 10.38
C THR A 289 -9.25 2.99 9.04
N VAL A 290 -8.42 2.78 8.04
CA VAL A 290 -8.61 3.24 6.65
C VAL A 290 -8.76 1.99 5.80
N THR A 291 -9.96 1.71 5.31
CA THR A 291 -10.28 0.43 4.66
C THR A 291 -11.07 0.59 3.37
N ASP A 292 -10.66 -0.08 2.29
CA ASP A 292 -11.35 -0.07 0.99
C ASP A 292 -11.53 1.35 0.39
N ASN A 293 -10.61 2.28 0.65
CA ASN A 293 -10.65 3.62 0.05
C ASN A 293 -9.82 3.69 -1.24
N ILE A 294 -10.20 4.59 -2.12
CA ILE A 294 -9.46 4.92 -3.35
C ILE A 294 -8.90 6.34 -3.18
N ALA A 295 -7.58 6.48 -3.15
CA ALA A 295 -6.86 7.75 -3.04
C ALA A 295 -5.89 7.89 -4.23
N ASN A 296 -6.46 8.01 -5.43
CA ASN A 296 -5.72 8.04 -6.69
C ASN A 296 -5.51 9.45 -7.22
N SER A 297 -4.50 9.63 -8.08
CA SER A 297 -4.30 10.89 -8.80
C SER A 297 -4.23 12.11 -7.88
N ASN A 298 -3.70 11.91 -6.68
CA ASN A 298 -3.30 12.97 -5.77
C ASN A 298 -1.81 13.24 -5.96
N TYR A 299 -1.24 14.19 -5.20
CA TYR A 299 0.20 14.22 -5.03
C TYR A 299 0.66 13.07 -4.13
N ASN A 300 0.16 12.94 -2.89
CA ASN A 300 0.28 11.69 -2.14
C ASN A 300 -1.09 11.04 -1.97
N GLY A 301 -1.15 9.71 -2.09
CA GLY A 301 -2.41 8.98 -1.92
C GLY A 301 -2.87 8.96 -0.47
N ILE A 302 -2.18 8.20 0.38
CA ILE A 302 -2.44 8.09 1.82
C ILE A 302 -1.18 8.49 2.59
N TYR A 303 -1.29 9.50 3.44
CA TYR A 303 -0.18 10.04 4.20
C TYR A 303 -0.44 9.96 5.70
N LEU A 304 0.45 9.29 6.42
CA LEU A 304 0.48 9.24 7.88
C LEU A 304 1.72 10.02 8.35
N LEU A 305 1.51 10.95 9.28
CA LEU A 305 2.58 11.80 9.80
C LEU A 305 2.47 11.95 11.32
N PHE A 306 3.54 11.57 12.02
CA PHE A 306 3.68 11.87 13.44
C PHE A 306 4.72 12.98 13.69
N GLY A 307 4.61 13.67 14.83
CA GLY A 307 5.54 14.74 15.26
C GLY A 307 6.74 14.21 16.07
N ASP A 308 7.41 15.09 16.81
CA ASP A 308 8.58 14.78 17.67
C ASP A 308 8.22 14.22 19.06
N GLY A 309 7.12 13.48 19.17
CA GLY A 309 6.65 12.89 20.44
C GLY A 309 6.44 11.38 20.38
N GLU A 310 5.76 10.82 21.38
CA GLU A 310 5.35 9.41 21.36
C GLU A 310 4.20 9.19 20.34
N SER A 311 4.52 8.54 19.22
CA SER A 311 3.51 8.10 18.25
C SER A 311 2.40 7.30 18.92
N ARG A 312 1.15 7.71 18.68
CA ARG A 312 -0.02 6.95 19.12
C ARG A 312 -0.20 5.66 18.30
N GLY A 313 0.39 5.64 17.10
CA GLY A 313 0.56 4.50 16.22
C GLY A 313 -0.72 3.70 15.97
N ARG A 314 -0.56 2.43 15.58
CA ARG A 314 -1.65 1.45 15.51
C ARG A 314 -2.74 1.79 14.49
N ASN A 315 -2.44 2.62 13.50
CA ASN A 315 -3.33 2.82 12.37
C ASN A 315 -3.34 1.56 11.50
N ARG A 316 -4.49 1.26 10.91
CA ARG A 316 -4.74 0.08 10.09
C ARG A 316 -5.16 0.53 8.70
N LEU A 317 -4.30 0.31 7.72
CA LEU A 317 -4.56 0.57 6.30
C LEU A 317 -4.82 -0.78 5.64
N ILE A 318 -6.06 -1.03 5.22
CA ILE A 318 -6.49 -2.34 4.73
C ILE A 318 -7.13 -2.18 3.34
N ASN A 319 -6.66 -2.92 2.34
CA ASN A 319 -7.27 -2.98 1.01
C ASN A 319 -7.51 -1.62 0.33
N ASN A 320 -6.71 -0.60 0.64
CA ASN A 320 -6.84 0.69 -0.02
C ASN A 320 -6.10 0.68 -1.36
N THR A 321 -6.58 1.51 -2.28
CA THR A 321 -5.95 1.75 -3.57
C THR A 321 -5.40 3.18 -3.60
N ALA A 322 -4.10 3.35 -3.78
CA ALA A 322 -3.39 4.63 -3.83
C ALA A 322 -2.47 4.66 -5.06
N ASN A 323 -3.08 4.71 -6.23
CA ASN A 323 -2.42 4.60 -7.53
C ASN A 323 -2.35 5.93 -8.26
N LEU A 324 -1.47 6.01 -9.27
CA LEU A 324 -1.42 7.15 -10.20
C LEU A 324 -1.17 8.49 -9.50
N ASN A 325 -0.52 8.47 -8.34
CA ASN A 325 -0.17 9.69 -7.60
C ASN A 325 1.14 10.28 -8.13
N LEU A 326 1.22 11.61 -8.16
CA LEU A 326 2.41 12.34 -8.63
C LEU A 326 3.61 12.22 -7.68
N GLY A 327 3.36 11.91 -6.42
CA GLY A 327 4.33 11.57 -5.39
C GLY A 327 4.25 10.08 -5.09
N SER A 328 4.09 9.75 -3.80
CA SER A 328 4.06 8.36 -3.35
C SER A 328 2.62 7.88 -3.12
N GLY A 329 2.39 6.57 -3.26
CA GLY A 329 1.08 5.97 -3.00
C GLY A 329 0.72 6.03 -1.52
N ILE A 330 1.52 5.36 -0.67
CA ILE A 330 1.34 5.35 0.79
C ILE A 330 2.63 5.81 1.47
N VAL A 331 2.52 6.76 2.40
CA VAL A 331 3.66 7.29 3.15
C VAL A 331 3.40 7.22 4.65
N LEU A 332 4.35 6.63 5.38
CA LEU A 332 4.46 6.68 6.84
C LEU A 332 5.70 7.50 7.17
N GLY A 333 5.49 8.75 7.59
CA GLY A 333 6.57 9.69 7.85
C GLY A 333 6.74 10.01 9.33
N TYR A 334 8.01 10.15 9.75
CA TYR A 334 8.42 10.74 11.04
C TYR A 334 7.87 9.98 12.25
N VAL A 335 8.55 8.91 12.64
CA VAL A 335 8.28 8.15 13.88
C VAL A 335 6.88 7.51 13.92
N GLU A 336 6.30 7.19 12.76
CA GLU A 336 5.05 6.45 12.67
C GLU A 336 5.29 4.97 13.00
N THR A 337 4.75 4.50 14.13
CA THR A 337 5.06 3.18 14.67
C THR A 337 3.84 2.30 14.89
N ASN A 338 4.05 0.99 14.92
CA ASN A 338 3.00 0.00 15.22
C ASN A 338 1.83 0.02 14.24
N ASN A 339 2.00 0.53 13.02
CA ASN A 339 0.96 0.57 12.00
C ASN A 339 0.90 -0.76 11.21
N THR A 340 -0.29 -1.10 10.72
CA THR A 340 -0.52 -2.30 9.90
C THR A 340 -0.99 -1.89 8.51
N LEU A 341 -0.26 -2.30 7.47
CA LEU A 341 -0.63 -2.15 6.07
C LEU A 341 -0.91 -3.55 5.51
N LEU A 342 -2.18 -3.84 5.21
CA LEU A 342 -2.64 -5.14 4.74
C LEU A 342 -3.35 -5.03 3.39
N GLY A 343 -2.87 -5.73 2.37
CA GLY A 343 -3.60 -5.85 1.10
C GLY A 343 -3.75 -4.55 0.29
N ASN A 344 -2.96 -3.52 0.58
CA ASN A 344 -3.09 -2.24 -0.12
C ASN A 344 -2.43 -2.31 -1.51
N ASN A 345 -2.97 -1.57 -2.46
CA ASN A 345 -2.42 -1.40 -3.80
C ASN A 345 -1.90 0.03 -3.96
N ALA A 346 -0.60 0.20 -4.12
CA ALA A 346 0.09 1.48 -4.30
C ALA A 346 0.99 1.41 -5.54
N SER A 347 0.35 1.35 -6.71
CA SER A 347 1.00 1.11 -8.00
C SER A 347 0.89 2.29 -8.96
N ASN A 348 1.79 2.38 -9.93
CA ASN A 348 1.79 3.43 -10.96
C ASN A 348 1.95 4.85 -10.37
N ASN A 349 2.69 5.01 -9.29
CA ASN A 349 3.00 6.31 -8.70
C ASN A 349 4.37 6.80 -9.22
N ASN A 350 4.51 8.11 -9.40
CA ASN A 350 5.74 8.69 -9.97
C ASN A 350 6.94 8.60 -9.01
N ASN A 351 6.72 8.40 -7.71
CA ASN A 351 7.77 8.16 -6.73
C ASN A 351 7.72 6.73 -6.16
N PHE A 352 7.51 6.58 -4.84
CA PHE A 352 7.49 5.26 -4.21
C PHE A 352 6.05 4.71 -4.15
N GLY A 353 5.89 3.41 -4.30
CA GLY A 353 4.62 2.77 -3.98
C GLY A 353 4.31 2.93 -2.49
N ILE A 354 5.21 2.41 -1.64
CA ILE A 354 5.09 2.53 -0.18
C ILE A 354 6.41 3.09 0.38
N TYR A 355 6.32 4.14 1.19
CA TYR A 355 7.49 4.80 1.78
C TYR A 355 7.37 4.92 3.30
N LEU A 356 8.34 4.35 4.03
CA LEU A 356 8.51 4.49 5.47
C LEU A 356 9.76 5.33 5.74
N ALA A 357 9.60 6.44 6.46
CA ALA A 357 10.65 7.44 6.60
C ALA A 357 10.87 7.89 8.05
N TYR A 358 12.12 8.20 8.38
CA TYR A 358 12.55 8.92 9.59
C TYR A 358 12.03 8.30 10.90
N GLY A 359 12.46 7.10 11.23
CA GLY A 359 12.14 6.43 12.49
C GLY A 359 10.79 5.72 12.51
N SER A 360 10.19 5.48 11.35
CA SER A 360 8.92 4.77 11.24
C SER A 360 9.11 3.26 11.48
N ASN A 361 9.22 2.92 12.76
CA ASN A 361 9.65 1.61 13.25
C ASN A 361 8.49 0.72 13.67
N ASN A 362 8.70 -0.60 13.79
CA ASN A 362 7.70 -1.53 14.33
C ASN A 362 6.41 -1.61 13.51
N ASN A 363 6.45 -1.38 12.20
CA ASN A 363 5.30 -1.51 11.31
C ASN A 363 5.25 -2.88 10.63
N THR A 364 4.04 -3.32 10.29
CA THR A 364 3.81 -4.59 9.58
C THR A 364 3.18 -4.33 8.22
N LEU A 365 3.87 -4.75 7.15
CA LEU A 365 3.39 -4.67 5.77
C LEU A 365 3.14 -6.10 5.27
N THR A 366 1.88 -6.46 5.07
CA THR A 366 1.46 -7.78 4.60
C THR A 366 0.64 -7.71 3.32
N GLY A 367 1.00 -8.48 2.29
CA GLY A 367 0.12 -8.63 1.12
C GLY A 367 -0.05 -7.37 0.28
N ASN A 368 0.82 -6.37 0.39
CA ASN A 368 0.66 -5.10 -0.35
C ASN A 368 1.30 -5.20 -1.74
N ASN A 369 0.73 -4.49 -2.70
CA ASN A 369 1.26 -4.36 -4.06
C ASN A 369 1.85 -2.96 -4.27
N ALA A 370 3.15 -2.87 -4.57
CA ALA A 370 3.88 -1.64 -4.83
C ALA A 370 4.60 -1.73 -6.19
N SER A 371 3.84 -1.94 -7.26
CA SER A 371 4.37 -2.22 -8.61
C SER A 371 4.28 -1.03 -9.56
N ASN A 372 5.11 -1.00 -10.60
CA ASN A 372 5.13 0.05 -11.63
C ASN A 372 5.34 1.47 -11.10
N ASN A 373 6.10 1.64 -10.02
CA ASN A 373 6.46 2.94 -9.47
C ASN A 373 7.90 3.31 -9.86
N TYR A 374 8.36 4.51 -9.50
CA TYR A 374 9.80 4.78 -9.55
C TYR A 374 10.57 3.85 -8.60
N GLY A 375 10.12 3.68 -7.35
CA GLY A 375 10.60 2.62 -6.45
C GLY A 375 9.44 1.88 -5.80
N GLY A 376 9.58 0.59 -5.53
CA GLY A 376 8.48 -0.20 -4.94
C GLY A 376 8.23 0.15 -3.48
N ILE A 377 8.94 -0.52 -2.57
CA ILE A 377 8.86 -0.29 -1.12
C ILE A 377 10.18 0.32 -0.63
N SER A 378 10.15 1.47 0.03
CA SER A 378 11.36 2.12 0.54
C SER A 378 11.26 2.36 2.04
N LEU A 379 12.29 1.95 2.79
CA LEU A 379 12.50 2.24 4.21
C LEU A 379 13.75 3.11 4.34
N ASN A 380 13.61 4.27 4.97
CA ASN A 380 14.73 5.18 5.22
C ASN A 380 14.75 5.55 6.71
N TYR A 381 15.87 5.26 7.38
CA TYR A 381 16.00 5.35 8.83
C TYR A 381 14.84 4.67 9.59
N SER A 382 14.36 3.52 9.10
CA SER A 382 13.14 2.88 9.60
C SER A 382 13.40 1.40 9.90
N SER A 383 13.54 1.07 11.18
CA SER A 383 13.99 -0.21 11.71
C SER A 383 12.86 -1.04 12.31
N ASN A 384 13.14 -2.33 12.57
CA ASN A 384 12.20 -3.21 13.28
C ASN A 384 10.85 -3.39 12.56
N ASN A 385 10.79 -3.25 11.24
CA ASN A 385 9.58 -3.50 10.46
C ASN A 385 9.54 -4.93 9.93
N THR A 386 8.33 -5.47 9.74
CA THR A 386 8.12 -6.79 9.12
C THR A 386 7.41 -6.64 7.78
N LEU A 387 8.05 -7.11 6.71
CA LEU A 387 7.54 -7.10 5.35
C LEU A 387 7.34 -8.54 4.88
N LYS A 388 6.08 -8.95 4.69
CA LYS A 388 5.78 -10.30 4.20
C LYS A 388 4.68 -10.37 3.16
N GLY A 389 4.80 -11.27 2.18
CA GLY A 389 3.73 -11.44 1.20
C GLY A 389 3.53 -10.22 0.28
N ASN A 390 4.45 -9.27 0.23
CA ASN A 390 4.29 -8.08 -0.59
C ASN A 390 4.82 -8.33 -2.01
N THR A 391 4.26 -7.62 -2.98
CA THR A 391 4.62 -7.70 -4.39
C THR A 391 5.19 -6.36 -4.85
N ALA A 392 6.38 -6.39 -5.44
CA ALA A 392 6.99 -5.22 -6.08
C ALA A 392 7.56 -5.65 -7.42
N ILE A 393 6.89 -5.25 -8.51
CA ILE A 393 7.20 -5.67 -9.88
C ILE A 393 7.34 -4.43 -10.76
N SER A 394 8.28 -4.48 -11.71
CA SER A 394 8.43 -3.46 -12.76
C SER A 394 8.60 -2.04 -12.23
N ASN A 395 9.27 -1.87 -11.09
CA ASN A 395 9.67 -0.55 -10.60
C ASN A 395 10.95 -0.08 -11.31
N ASN A 396 11.03 1.22 -11.61
CA ASN A 396 12.12 1.77 -12.42
C ASN A 396 13.49 1.79 -11.72
N ASN A 397 13.50 1.87 -10.39
CA ASN A 397 14.70 1.91 -9.55
C ASN A 397 14.90 0.56 -8.84
N PHE A 398 14.48 0.46 -7.58
CA PHE A 398 14.53 -0.77 -6.78
C PHE A 398 13.12 -1.29 -6.47
N GLY A 399 12.96 -2.61 -6.45
CA GLY A 399 11.76 -3.25 -5.90
C GLY A 399 11.61 -2.97 -4.39
N ILE A 400 12.71 -3.08 -3.66
CA ILE A 400 12.80 -2.69 -2.25
C ILE A 400 14.12 -1.94 -1.95
N ARG A 401 14.05 -0.87 -1.16
CA ARG A 401 15.22 -0.12 -0.69
C ARG A 401 15.21 0.01 0.82
N LEU A 402 16.27 -0.43 1.49
CA LEU A 402 16.52 -0.28 2.92
C LEU A 402 17.77 0.61 3.08
N GLY A 403 17.55 1.88 3.44
CA GLY A 403 18.64 2.84 3.67
C GLY A 403 18.75 3.21 5.14
N LEU A 404 19.88 2.90 5.76
CA LEU A 404 20.17 3.13 7.18
C LEU A 404 19.04 2.60 8.08
N SER A 405 18.51 1.43 7.73
CA SER A 405 17.30 0.83 8.29
C SER A 405 17.59 -0.60 8.75
N PRO A 406 18.27 -0.81 9.89
CA PRO A 406 18.56 -2.15 10.39
C PRO A 406 17.35 -2.86 11.03
N ASP A 407 17.50 -4.14 11.31
CA ASP A 407 16.60 -4.98 12.11
C ASP A 407 15.21 -5.18 11.51
N ASN A 408 15.06 -5.07 10.19
CA ASN A 408 13.83 -5.43 9.50
C ASN A 408 13.83 -6.94 9.14
N ILE A 409 12.63 -7.52 9.09
CA ILE A 409 12.40 -8.92 8.70
C ILE A 409 11.62 -8.94 7.39
N ILE A 410 12.21 -9.47 6.32
CA ILE A 410 11.69 -9.48 4.95
C ILE A 410 11.63 -10.91 4.44
N TYR A 411 10.44 -11.49 4.30
CA TYR A 411 10.28 -12.86 3.80
C TYR A 411 8.98 -13.03 3.03
N ASN A 412 8.91 -14.04 2.17
CA ASN A 412 7.74 -14.38 1.38
C ASN A 412 7.26 -13.22 0.49
N ASN A 413 8.14 -12.32 0.05
CA ASN A 413 7.81 -11.25 -0.88
C ASN A 413 8.14 -11.66 -2.32
N TYR A 414 7.55 -10.98 -3.30
CA TYR A 414 7.75 -11.22 -4.73
C TYR A 414 8.43 -10.01 -5.35
N PHE A 415 9.72 -10.16 -5.69
CA PHE A 415 10.52 -9.13 -6.33
C PHE A 415 10.82 -9.51 -7.78
N ASN A 416 10.32 -8.70 -8.72
CA ASN A 416 10.62 -8.83 -10.15
C ASN A 416 10.85 -7.46 -10.80
N ASN A 417 12.07 -6.95 -10.67
CA ASN A 417 12.48 -5.63 -11.13
C ASN A 417 13.89 -5.73 -11.73
N ALA A 418 14.29 -4.72 -12.49
CA ALA A 418 15.67 -4.66 -13.00
C ALA A 418 16.71 -4.64 -11.86
N ASN A 419 16.40 -3.94 -10.76
CA ASN A 419 17.12 -4.08 -9.49
C ASN A 419 16.12 -4.48 -8.41
N ASN A 420 16.27 -5.68 -7.84
CA ASN A 420 15.29 -6.19 -6.88
C ASN A 420 15.42 -5.54 -5.50
N ALA A 421 16.62 -5.50 -4.92
CA ALA A 421 16.84 -4.90 -3.61
C ALA A 421 18.08 -4.01 -3.54
N PHE A 422 18.03 -3.00 -2.67
CA PHE A 422 19.17 -2.30 -2.09
C PHE A 422 19.05 -2.35 -0.58
N ASP A 423 20.12 -2.75 0.12
CA ASP A 423 20.19 -2.82 1.57
C ASP A 423 21.62 -2.54 2.06
N ASP A 424 21.79 -1.42 2.76
CA ASP A 424 23.06 -0.99 3.37
C ASP A 424 23.16 -1.32 4.86
N GLY A 425 22.15 -1.96 5.44
CA GLY A 425 22.04 -2.26 6.86
C GLY A 425 22.23 -3.73 7.19
N ASN A 426 21.83 -4.10 8.42
CA ASN A 426 21.75 -5.48 8.88
C ASN A 426 20.27 -5.87 8.97
N ASN A 427 19.76 -6.59 7.97
CA ASN A 427 18.37 -7.03 7.92
C ASN A 427 18.29 -8.55 7.73
N THR A 428 17.15 -9.12 8.11
CA THR A 428 16.88 -10.55 7.99
C THR A 428 15.99 -10.82 6.78
N TRP A 429 16.53 -11.52 5.77
CA TRP A 429 15.88 -11.74 4.47
C TRP A 429 15.16 -13.10 4.33
N ASN A 430 15.06 -13.86 5.41
CA ASN A 430 14.30 -15.11 5.46
C ASN A 430 13.92 -15.45 6.90
N ILE A 431 12.90 -16.28 7.08
CA ILE A 431 12.60 -16.93 8.36
C ILE A 431 13.12 -18.38 8.35
N THR A 432 13.01 -19.08 9.47
CA THR A 432 13.20 -20.54 9.49
C THR A 432 12.14 -21.21 8.61
N LYS A 433 12.54 -22.24 7.85
CA LYS A 433 11.63 -23.06 7.03
C LYS A 433 10.41 -23.47 7.85
N THR A 434 9.24 -22.98 7.45
CA THR A 434 7.98 -23.13 8.19
C THR A 434 6.90 -23.59 7.22
N SER A 435 6.10 -24.60 7.60
CA SER A 435 5.00 -25.07 6.74
C SER A 435 3.97 -23.95 6.53
N GLY A 436 3.58 -23.72 5.29
CA GLY A 436 2.62 -22.68 4.94
C GLY A 436 2.74 -22.28 3.46
N LYS A 437 1.61 -21.93 2.85
CA LYS A 437 1.58 -21.52 1.44
C LYS A 437 2.36 -20.22 1.24
N ASN A 438 3.39 -20.26 0.40
CA ASN A 438 4.19 -19.09 0.06
C ASN A 438 3.59 -18.30 -1.13
N ILE A 439 4.15 -17.13 -1.42
CA ILE A 439 3.63 -16.14 -2.38
C ILE A 439 3.60 -16.66 -3.82
N ILE A 440 4.43 -17.66 -4.16
CA ILE A 440 4.43 -18.33 -5.46
C ILE A 440 3.65 -19.65 -5.46
N GLY A 441 2.98 -19.99 -4.34
CA GLY A 441 2.08 -21.14 -4.22
C GLY A 441 2.72 -22.42 -3.70
N GLY A 442 4.01 -22.43 -3.36
CA GLY A 442 4.69 -23.57 -2.74
C GLY A 442 4.28 -23.81 -1.28
N SER A 443 4.63 -24.97 -0.73
CA SER A 443 4.14 -25.47 0.57
C SER A 443 4.91 -24.96 1.80
N TRP A 444 6.02 -24.25 1.59
CA TRP A 444 6.93 -23.81 2.65
C TRP A 444 7.20 -22.32 2.56
N LEU A 445 7.12 -21.64 3.71
CA LEU A 445 7.64 -20.31 3.93
C LEU A 445 9.13 -20.40 4.29
N GLY A 446 9.92 -19.46 3.78
CA GLY A 446 11.35 -19.35 4.05
C GLY A 446 11.81 -17.93 3.75
N GLY A 447 12.36 -17.73 2.56
CA GLY A 447 12.81 -16.45 2.02
C GLY A 447 11.81 -15.81 1.06
N ASN A 448 12.33 -15.07 0.10
CA ASN A 448 11.59 -14.27 -0.89
C ASN A 448 11.76 -14.86 -2.29
N PHE A 449 10.83 -14.55 -3.18
CA PHE A 449 10.99 -14.83 -4.60
C PHE A 449 11.75 -13.68 -5.28
N TRP A 450 12.72 -14.05 -6.11
CA TRP A 450 13.60 -13.13 -6.82
C TRP A 450 13.63 -13.52 -8.30
N SER A 451 13.27 -12.59 -9.18
CA SER A 451 13.22 -12.85 -10.62
C SER A 451 14.57 -13.20 -11.25
N ASP A 452 15.67 -12.82 -10.61
CA ASP A 452 17.05 -13.00 -11.07
C ASP A 452 17.83 -14.01 -10.20
N TYR A 453 17.16 -14.71 -9.29
CA TYR A 453 17.79 -15.84 -8.58
C TYR A 453 17.94 -17.04 -9.50
N ALA A 454 19.19 -17.39 -9.83
CA ALA A 454 19.54 -18.51 -10.70
C ALA A 454 19.93 -19.78 -9.94
N GLY A 455 19.67 -19.84 -8.63
CA GLY A 455 19.94 -21.01 -7.81
C GLY A 455 18.96 -22.15 -8.10
N LYS A 456 19.28 -23.30 -7.52
CA LYS A 456 18.56 -24.57 -7.70
C LYS A 456 17.99 -25.05 -6.37
N ASP A 457 16.79 -25.61 -6.45
CA ASP A 457 16.18 -26.47 -5.43
C ASP A 457 16.62 -27.92 -5.70
N THR A 458 17.34 -28.53 -4.76
CA THR A 458 17.95 -29.86 -4.88
C THR A 458 17.23 -30.94 -4.10
N ASP A 459 16.41 -30.57 -3.12
CA ASP A 459 15.60 -31.50 -2.33
C ASP A 459 14.10 -31.50 -2.72
N GLY A 460 13.70 -30.59 -3.62
CA GLY A 460 12.36 -30.49 -4.20
C GLY A 460 11.34 -29.82 -3.28
N ASP A 461 11.78 -29.10 -2.27
CA ASP A 461 10.89 -28.45 -1.29
C ASP A 461 10.36 -27.07 -1.74
N GLY A 462 10.82 -26.54 -2.87
CA GLY A 462 10.46 -25.22 -3.40
C GLY A 462 11.28 -24.06 -2.83
N LEU A 463 12.37 -24.34 -2.11
CA LEU A 463 13.35 -23.38 -1.59
C LEU A 463 14.71 -23.64 -2.27
N GLY A 464 15.46 -22.57 -2.50
CA GLY A 464 16.76 -22.65 -3.15
C GLY A 464 17.86 -23.14 -2.21
N ASP A 465 18.66 -24.11 -2.66
CA ASP A 465 19.76 -24.73 -1.91
C ASP A 465 21.16 -24.23 -2.32
N THR A 466 21.25 -23.48 -3.42
CA THR A 466 22.53 -23.07 -4.02
C THR A 466 22.58 -21.55 -4.24
N LEU A 467 23.77 -20.99 -4.42
CA LEU A 467 23.96 -19.52 -4.51
C LEU A 467 23.43 -18.78 -3.27
N LEU A 468 23.72 -19.33 -2.09
CA LEU A 468 23.29 -18.81 -0.79
C LEU A 468 24.44 -18.12 -0.04
N PRO A 469 24.15 -17.09 0.78
CA PRO A 469 22.90 -16.35 0.75
C PRO A 469 22.74 -15.63 -0.59
N TYR A 470 21.53 -15.60 -1.13
CA TYR A 470 21.24 -14.78 -2.29
C TYR A 470 21.15 -13.31 -1.86
N ASN A 471 21.99 -12.46 -2.45
CA ASN A 471 22.17 -11.08 -2.00
C ASN A 471 21.68 -10.04 -3.02
N SER A 472 20.70 -10.39 -3.86
CA SER A 472 20.18 -9.51 -4.91
C SER A 472 21.27 -8.97 -5.84
N THR A 473 22.18 -9.84 -6.30
CA THR A 473 23.27 -9.48 -7.22
C THR A 473 24.19 -8.38 -6.63
N GLY A 474 24.47 -8.48 -5.32
CA GLY A 474 25.26 -7.50 -4.57
C GLY A 474 24.49 -6.29 -4.03
N GLY A 475 23.17 -6.23 -4.23
CA GLY A 475 22.31 -5.18 -3.66
C GLY A 475 22.14 -5.26 -2.14
N ILE A 476 22.36 -6.42 -1.54
CA ILE A 476 22.33 -6.64 -0.08
C ILE A 476 23.78 -6.76 0.42
N ILE A 477 24.22 -5.77 1.21
CA ILE A 477 25.63 -5.68 1.65
C ILE A 477 25.93 -6.67 2.78
N ASN A 478 25.03 -6.80 3.76
CA ASN A 478 25.22 -7.68 4.90
C ASN A 478 24.13 -8.75 4.96
N GLY A 479 24.52 -10.02 4.96
CA GLY A 479 23.59 -11.14 5.01
C GLY A 479 23.06 -11.51 3.62
N GLY A 480 21.74 -11.63 3.50
CA GLY A 480 21.03 -12.06 2.30
C GLY A 480 20.04 -13.19 2.59
N ASP A 481 19.36 -13.64 1.55
CA ASP A 481 18.29 -14.63 1.63
C ASP A 481 18.87 -16.05 1.57
N TYR A 482 18.72 -16.81 2.67
CA TYR A 482 19.20 -18.19 2.76
C TYR A 482 18.15 -19.23 2.35
N LEU A 483 16.91 -18.82 2.08
CA LEU A 483 15.85 -19.73 1.62
C LEU A 483 15.06 -19.09 0.46
N PRO A 484 15.71 -18.64 -0.64
CA PRO A 484 15.02 -18.02 -1.75
C PRO A 484 13.92 -18.94 -2.29
N LEU A 485 12.76 -18.38 -2.61
CA LEU A 485 11.68 -19.16 -3.20
C LEU A 485 12.02 -19.47 -4.66
N VAL A 486 12.00 -20.75 -5.00
CA VAL A 486 12.15 -21.22 -6.39
C VAL A 486 10.77 -21.66 -6.85
N GLN A 487 10.38 -21.26 -8.07
CA GLN A 487 9.19 -21.86 -8.66
C GLN A 487 9.39 -23.36 -8.70
N VAL A 488 8.60 -24.07 -7.89
CA VAL A 488 8.33 -25.47 -8.15
C VAL A 488 7.71 -25.46 -9.54
N THR A 489 8.46 -25.93 -10.52
CA THR A 489 7.87 -26.26 -11.81
C THR A 489 6.74 -27.22 -11.46
N LEU A 490 5.49 -26.73 -11.47
CA LEU A 490 4.32 -27.59 -11.45
C LEU A 490 4.39 -28.32 -12.78
N GLN A 491 5.20 -29.38 -12.83
CA GLN A 491 5.27 -30.27 -13.96
C GLN A 491 3.85 -30.81 -14.11
N LYS A 492 3.19 -30.40 -15.19
CA LYS A 492 1.93 -30.98 -15.59
C LYS A 492 2.20 -32.47 -15.80
N GLU A 493 1.64 -33.28 -14.92
CA GLU A 493 1.78 -34.72 -14.96
C GLU A 493 1.13 -35.25 -16.26
N GLY A 494 1.76 -36.25 -16.87
CA GLY A 494 1.25 -36.88 -18.08
C GLY A 494 0.14 -37.88 -17.80
N VAL A 495 -0.50 -38.32 -18.88
CA VAL A 495 -1.59 -39.32 -18.83
C VAL A 495 -1.27 -40.47 -19.77
N ILE A 496 -1.27 -41.70 -19.26
CA ILE A 496 -1.25 -42.90 -20.10
C ILE A 496 -2.66 -43.46 -20.12
N HIS A 497 -3.28 -43.56 -21.28
CA HIS A 497 -4.65 -44.05 -21.41
C HIS A 497 -4.80 -44.94 -22.64
N GLY A 498 -5.96 -45.56 -22.78
CA GLY A 498 -6.33 -46.24 -24.02
C GLY A 498 -7.53 -47.14 -23.81
N THR A 499 -7.78 -47.98 -24.81
CA THR A 499 -8.95 -48.84 -24.85
C THR A 499 -8.56 -50.31 -25.02
N LYS A 500 -9.24 -51.14 -24.25
CA LYS A 500 -9.33 -52.57 -24.44
C LYS A 500 -10.54 -52.91 -25.32
N PHE A 501 -10.37 -53.67 -26.39
CA PHE A 501 -11.46 -53.98 -27.33
C PHE A 501 -11.45 -55.43 -27.83
N ASN A 502 -12.62 -55.86 -28.32
CA ASN A 502 -12.81 -57.15 -28.98
C ASN A 502 -12.41 -57.06 -30.46
N ASP A 503 -11.20 -57.50 -30.78
CA ASP A 503 -10.67 -57.56 -32.14
C ASP A 503 -11.21 -58.82 -32.84
N ALA A 504 -12.44 -58.73 -33.32
CA ALA A 504 -13.19 -59.86 -33.84
C ALA A 504 -12.58 -60.37 -35.15
N ASN A 505 -12.05 -59.47 -35.97
CA ASN A 505 -11.45 -59.80 -37.27
C ASN A 505 -9.94 -60.11 -37.17
N GLY A 506 -9.30 -59.80 -36.03
CA GLY A 506 -7.89 -60.10 -35.75
C GLY A 506 -6.90 -59.14 -36.41
N ASN A 507 -7.33 -57.95 -36.84
CA ASN A 507 -6.52 -57.01 -37.60
C ASN A 507 -5.72 -56.02 -36.71
N LYS A 508 -5.89 -56.11 -35.38
CA LYS A 508 -5.18 -55.32 -34.35
C LYS A 508 -5.58 -53.85 -34.28
N ILE A 509 -6.65 -53.45 -34.96
CA ILE A 509 -7.17 -52.09 -35.02
C ILE A 509 -8.61 -52.14 -34.54
N ARG A 510 -9.03 -51.20 -33.68
CA ARG A 510 -10.42 -51.13 -33.26
C ARG A 510 -11.29 -50.59 -34.40
N ASP A 511 -12.04 -51.47 -35.04
CA ASP A 511 -12.95 -51.12 -36.13
C ASP A 511 -14.35 -50.71 -35.64
N ALA A 512 -15.13 -50.09 -36.53
CA ALA A 512 -16.54 -49.80 -36.26
C ALA A 512 -17.32 -51.11 -36.06
N GLY A 513 -17.94 -51.27 -34.89
CA GLY A 513 -18.63 -52.49 -34.48
C GLY A 513 -17.83 -53.38 -33.51
N GLU A 514 -16.57 -53.04 -33.23
CA GLU A 514 -15.76 -53.72 -32.22
C GLU A 514 -15.94 -53.09 -30.83
N GLU A 515 -16.64 -53.83 -29.98
CA GLU A 515 -16.99 -53.41 -28.63
C GLU A 515 -15.76 -53.33 -27.72
N GLY A 516 -15.81 -52.39 -26.77
CA GLY A 516 -14.84 -52.33 -25.69
C GLY A 516 -15.04 -53.48 -24.71
N LEU A 517 -13.97 -53.92 -24.06
CA LEU A 517 -14.04 -54.99 -23.07
C LEU A 517 -13.87 -54.44 -21.66
N ALA A 518 -14.94 -54.51 -20.89
CA ALA A 518 -14.99 -54.07 -19.50
C ALA A 518 -14.32 -55.05 -18.54
N ASN A 519 -13.91 -54.55 -17.38
CA ASN A 519 -13.36 -55.33 -16.28
C ASN A 519 -12.04 -56.06 -16.60
N TRP A 520 -11.21 -55.50 -17.48
CA TRP A 520 -9.86 -55.98 -17.74
C TRP A 520 -8.85 -55.23 -16.88
N THR A 521 -7.99 -55.97 -16.17
CA THR A 521 -6.91 -55.36 -15.37
C THR A 521 -5.76 -54.95 -16.28
N ILE A 522 -5.42 -53.66 -16.22
CA ILE A 522 -4.24 -53.08 -16.87
C ILE A 522 -3.26 -52.64 -15.79
N GLN A 523 -1.98 -52.90 -16.00
CA GLN A 523 -0.91 -52.58 -15.06
C GLN A 523 0.12 -51.66 -15.71
N LEU A 524 0.63 -50.75 -14.89
CA LEU A 524 1.70 -49.83 -15.21
C LEU A 524 2.89 -50.12 -14.30
N ARG A 525 4.05 -50.40 -14.90
CA ARG A 525 5.33 -50.51 -14.19
C ARG A 525 6.35 -49.61 -14.84
N GLY A 526 7.31 -49.07 -14.09
CA GLY A 526 8.35 -48.28 -14.72
C GLY A 526 9.24 -47.56 -13.74
N PHE A 527 9.98 -46.58 -14.26
CA PHE A 527 10.83 -45.70 -13.50
C PHE A 527 10.40 -44.25 -13.76
N ASP A 528 10.05 -43.57 -12.68
CA ASP A 528 9.80 -42.13 -12.64
C ASP A 528 11.16 -41.43 -12.69
N SER A 529 11.44 -40.76 -13.81
CA SER A 529 12.72 -40.07 -14.04
C SER A 529 12.87 -38.84 -13.14
N LEU A 530 11.75 -38.23 -12.73
CA LEU A 530 11.71 -37.04 -11.90
C LEU A 530 12.05 -37.39 -10.45
N ASN A 531 11.29 -38.30 -9.86
CA ASN A 531 11.45 -38.69 -8.45
C ASN A 531 12.50 -39.80 -8.26
N LYS A 532 13.11 -40.28 -9.35
CA LYS A 532 14.10 -41.36 -9.36
C LYS A 532 13.62 -42.62 -8.61
N SER A 533 12.34 -42.95 -8.78
CA SER A 533 11.67 -44.01 -8.03
C SER A 533 10.97 -45.00 -8.95
N SER A 534 10.80 -46.23 -8.48
CA SER A 534 10.07 -47.26 -9.20
C SER A 534 8.56 -47.09 -9.06
N VAL A 535 7.81 -47.23 -10.15
CA VAL A 535 6.35 -47.12 -10.19
C VAL A 535 5.71 -48.49 -10.39
N HIS A 536 4.65 -48.77 -9.64
CA HIS A 536 3.81 -49.95 -9.80
C HIS A 536 2.33 -49.62 -9.51
N ARG A 537 1.49 -49.57 -10.54
CA ARG A 537 0.06 -49.22 -10.44
C ARG A 537 -0.80 -50.18 -11.25
N THR A 538 -2.07 -50.30 -10.89
CA THR A 538 -3.07 -51.06 -11.67
C THR A 538 -4.35 -50.26 -11.80
N THR A 539 -5.10 -50.53 -12.87
CA THR A 539 -6.44 -50.01 -13.12
C THR A 539 -7.28 -51.08 -13.81
N VAL A 540 -8.59 -50.85 -13.93
CA VAL A 540 -9.54 -51.76 -14.57
C VAL A 540 -10.31 -51.00 -15.63
N THR A 541 -10.51 -51.61 -16.80
CA THR A 541 -11.24 -50.98 -17.90
C THR A 541 -12.72 -50.80 -17.56
N ASP A 542 -13.30 -49.69 -18.00
CA ASP A 542 -14.71 -49.37 -17.80
C ASP A 542 -15.64 -50.11 -18.78
N ILE A 543 -16.94 -49.79 -18.76
CA ILE A 543 -17.95 -50.44 -19.61
C ILE A 543 -17.68 -50.30 -21.12
N ASN A 544 -16.96 -49.24 -21.52
CA ASN A 544 -16.58 -48.96 -22.91
C ASN A 544 -15.19 -49.49 -23.25
N GLY A 545 -14.54 -50.19 -22.31
CA GLY A 545 -13.18 -50.72 -22.43
C GLY A 545 -12.09 -49.70 -22.15
N ASP A 546 -12.42 -48.49 -21.73
CA ASP A 546 -11.44 -47.41 -21.56
C ASP A 546 -10.73 -47.49 -20.20
N TYR A 547 -9.46 -47.10 -20.16
CA TYR A 547 -8.67 -47.01 -18.94
C TYR A 547 -7.70 -45.83 -18.97
N ASN A 548 -7.26 -45.38 -17.79
CA ASN A 548 -6.22 -44.37 -17.68
C ASN A 548 -5.36 -44.53 -16.40
N PHE A 549 -4.14 -43.98 -16.50
CA PHE A 549 -3.23 -43.66 -15.41
C PHE A 549 -2.98 -42.16 -15.47
N THR A 550 -3.75 -41.40 -14.69
CA THR A 550 -3.49 -39.98 -14.47
C THR A 550 -2.32 -39.78 -13.53
N ASN A 551 -1.82 -38.55 -13.47
CA ASN A 551 -0.78 -38.13 -12.54
C ASN A 551 0.51 -38.94 -12.71
N THR A 552 0.95 -39.13 -13.96
CA THR A 552 2.14 -39.93 -14.28
C THR A 552 3.30 -39.00 -14.65
N ASN A 553 4.35 -38.99 -13.83
CA ASN A 553 5.54 -38.16 -14.06
C ASN A 553 6.31 -38.57 -15.33
N PRO A 554 7.17 -37.71 -15.89
CA PRO A 554 8.04 -38.09 -16.99
C PRO A 554 8.89 -39.33 -16.65
N GLY A 555 8.96 -40.28 -17.57
CA GLY A 555 9.48 -41.59 -17.22
C GLY A 555 9.49 -42.59 -18.37
N SER A 556 10.08 -43.74 -18.09
CA SER A 556 9.99 -44.90 -18.97
C SER A 556 9.15 -45.97 -18.29
N TYR A 557 8.06 -46.31 -18.96
CA TYR A 557 7.00 -47.16 -18.44
C TYR A 557 6.76 -48.35 -19.35
N ILE A 558 6.15 -49.37 -18.76
CA ILE A 558 5.62 -50.55 -19.41
C ILE A 558 4.17 -50.65 -18.99
N VAL A 559 3.28 -50.67 -19.98
CA VAL A 559 1.85 -50.93 -19.81
C VAL A 559 1.60 -52.37 -20.22
N ASN A 560 1.00 -53.16 -19.33
CA ASN A 560 0.69 -54.55 -19.59
C ASN A 560 -0.77 -54.86 -19.25
N GLU A 561 -1.44 -55.57 -20.14
CA GLU A 561 -2.73 -56.17 -19.82
C GLU A 561 -2.55 -57.51 -19.09
N MET A 562 -3.54 -57.90 -18.29
CA MET A 562 -3.59 -59.23 -17.68
C MET A 562 -4.44 -60.18 -18.54
N PRO A 563 -3.96 -61.39 -18.88
CA PRO A 563 -4.74 -62.38 -19.64
C PRO A 563 -6.06 -62.76 -18.94
N GLN A 564 -7.09 -63.04 -19.74
CA GLN A 564 -8.35 -63.61 -19.25
C GLN A 564 -8.71 -64.92 -19.98
N PRO A 565 -9.26 -65.93 -19.28
CA PRO A 565 -9.73 -67.17 -19.91
C PRO A 565 -10.76 -66.91 -21.02
N GLY A 566 -10.67 -67.67 -22.11
CA GLY A 566 -11.59 -67.55 -23.26
C GLY A 566 -11.25 -66.43 -24.24
N TRP A 567 -10.12 -65.74 -24.05
CA TRP A 567 -9.63 -64.68 -24.93
C TRP A 567 -8.17 -64.93 -25.33
N ILE A 568 -7.84 -64.61 -26.58
CA ILE A 568 -6.47 -64.57 -27.08
C ILE A 568 -6.08 -63.13 -27.46
N PRO A 569 -4.89 -62.64 -27.06
CA PRO A 569 -4.44 -61.32 -27.46
C PRO A 569 -4.11 -61.28 -28.95
N THR A 570 -4.52 -60.21 -29.62
CA THR A 570 -4.18 -59.93 -31.02
C THR A 570 -3.17 -58.79 -31.15
N THR A 571 -3.13 -57.87 -30.18
CA THR A 571 -2.08 -56.87 -29.98
C THR A 571 -0.98 -57.37 -29.02
N PRO A 572 0.19 -56.69 -28.93
CA PRO A 572 1.18 -56.99 -27.89
C PRO A 572 0.59 -56.85 -26.49
N ILE A 573 0.86 -57.83 -25.62
CA ILE A 573 0.39 -57.84 -24.22
C ILE A 573 1.18 -56.88 -23.30
N VAL A 574 2.33 -56.41 -23.79
CA VAL A 574 3.26 -55.50 -23.11
C VAL A 574 3.68 -54.41 -24.10
N VAL A 575 3.51 -53.15 -23.71
CA VAL A 575 3.86 -51.97 -24.52
C VAL A 575 4.74 -51.03 -23.70
N SER A 576 5.91 -50.70 -24.23
CA SER A 576 6.81 -49.70 -23.63
C SER A 576 6.39 -48.30 -24.04
N VAL A 577 6.35 -47.39 -23.07
CA VAL A 577 5.98 -45.99 -23.24
C VAL A 577 7.08 -45.12 -22.64
N HIS A 578 7.61 -44.19 -23.42
CA HIS A 578 8.36 -43.06 -22.88
C HIS A 578 7.42 -41.87 -22.79
N LEU A 579 7.37 -41.22 -21.65
CA LEU A 579 6.49 -40.08 -21.39
C LEU A 579 7.35 -38.87 -21.05
N GLY A 580 7.27 -37.82 -21.87
CA GLY A 580 7.81 -36.49 -21.60
C GLY A 580 6.89 -35.64 -20.71
N GLU A 581 7.31 -34.41 -20.45
CA GLU A 581 6.52 -33.46 -19.64
C GLU A 581 5.19 -33.13 -20.30
N SER A 582 4.09 -33.19 -19.54
CA SER A 582 2.72 -32.92 -20.02
C SER A 582 2.25 -33.81 -21.19
N GLU A 583 2.95 -34.91 -21.49
CA GLU A 583 2.60 -35.76 -22.62
C GLU A 583 1.44 -36.72 -22.27
N SER A 584 0.72 -37.11 -23.31
CA SER A 584 -0.26 -38.18 -23.23
C SER A 584 0.15 -39.31 -24.16
N ALA A 585 0.11 -40.55 -23.66
CA ALA A 585 0.34 -41.74 -24.45
C ALA A 585 -0.92 -42.59 -24.56
N VAL A 586 -1.20 -43.09 -25.76
CA VAL A 586 -2.31 -44.00 -26.04
C VAL A 586 -1.76 -45.41 -26.19
N VAL A 587 -2.27 -46.34 -25.39
CA VAL A 587 -1.93 -47.77 -25.48
C VAL A 587 -3.24 -48.56 -25.58
N ASN A 588 -3.46 -49.19 -26.72
CA ASN A 588 -4.68 -49.98 -26.94
C ASN A 588 -4.36 -51.47 -26.93
N PHE A 589 -5.30 -52.25 -26.42
CA PHE A 589 -5.18 -53.70 -26.36
C PHE A 589 -6.37 -54.38 -27.05
N GLY A 590 -6.11 -55.17 -28.07
CA GLY A 590 -7.11 -55.95 -28.80
C GLY A 590 -7.01 -57.43 -28.44
N ASN A 591 -8.14 -58.05 -28.08
CA ASN A 591 -8.23 -59.50 -27.90
C ASN A 591 -9.41 -60.08 -28.65
N ARG A 592 -9.29 -61.32 -29.08
CA ARG A 592 -10.34 -62.07 -29.76
C ARG A 592 -10.85 -63.21 -28.88
N ARG A 593 -12.15 -63.43 -28.87
CA ARG A 593 -12.77 -64.54 -28.14
C ARG A 593 -12.43 -65.89 -28.82
N ILE A 594 -12.14 -66.90 -28.01
CA ILE A 594 -11.87 -68.29 -28.44
C ILE A 594 -13.17 -69.02 -28.74
#